data_AF-W5JM38-F1
#
_entry.id   AF-W5JM38-F1
#
_cell.length_a   1.000
_cell.length_b   1.000
_cell.length_c   1.000
_cell.angle_alpha   90.00
_cell.angle_beta   90.00
_cell.angle_gamma   90.00
#
_symmetry.space_group_name_H-M   'P 1'
#
loop_
_entity.id
_entity.type
_entity.pdbx_description
1 polymer ?
#
loop_
_entity_poly.entity_id
_entity_poly.type
_entity_poly.pdbx_seq_one_letter_code
_entity_poly.pdbx_strand_id
1 'polypeptide(L)'
;MQSLLSDLRRDGPNATIDPFIYLKETITEEGICYTFNMPSQETIFRKGALHKKFNYIEDWFEFNWSGNHTPTIPIHSSGAGISTGLMLYLRQSLSDTDYMCTGFSQGYKLMLHDSKEYPQVSKRNIRIPLGHEINIALKPQMIETSKSAAAYDWKKRQCFFDYERHLRFFQHYTQDNCELECLTNMTLAICNCLPACKSTHYDLEITQSSLDIEKFMKANSVPVDNNDEKYAFTTLEIYFKESHFITSKRTELYGFVDLLANCGGLLGLFMGVSFLSLIEICYFLTIRPFSIRRKRQPRKLLSNGNDVNSSLLAVVSKKD
;
A
#
# COMPACT_ATOMS: atom_id res chain seq x y z
N MET A 1 -19.30 -24.57 -19.87
CA MET A 1 -19.14 -23.58 -18.79
C MET A 1 -19.25 -22.16 -19.37
N GLN A 2 -20.33 -21.86 -20.10
CA GLN A 2 -20.55 -20.59 -20.81
C GLN A 2 -22.00 -20.08 -20.64
N SER A 3 -22.74 -20.63 -19.67
CA SER A 3 -24.18 -20.39 -19.48
C SER A 3 -24.56 -19.99 -18.05
N LEU A 4 -23.61 -19.56 -17.21
CA LEU A 4 -23.82 -19.43 -15.77
C LEU A 4 -23.61 -18.01 -15.24
N LEU A 5 -24.27 -17.05 -15.88
CA LEU A 5 -24.60 -15.75 -15.30
C LEU A 5 -25.93 -15.18 -15.88
N SER A 6 -26.71 -15.98 -16.62
CA SER A 6 -27.88 -15.51 -17.39
C SER A 6 -29.25 -15.62 -16.72
N ASP A 7 -29.39 -16.19 -15.51
CA ASP A 7 -30.73 -16.44 -14.94
C ASP A 7 -30.89 -15.98 -13.48
N LEU A 8 -30.91 -14.66 -13.30
CA LEU A 8 -31.58 -14.01 -12.17
C LEU A 8 -32.62 -13.01 -12.73
N ARG A 9 -33.78 -13.52 -13.15
CA ARG A 9 -34.92 -12.72 -13.60
C ARG A 9 -36.16 -13.00 -12.73
N ARG A 10 -36.54 -11.99 -11.92
CA ARG A 10 -37.88 -11.59 -11.35
C ARG A 10 -37.61 -10.80 -10.05
N ASP A 11 -38.11 -9.61 -9.73
CA ASP A 11 -38.85 -8.51 -10.36
C ASP A 11 -38.67 -7.25 -9.45
N GLY A 12 -38.60 -6.04 -10.02
CA GLY A 12 -38.63 -4.76 -9.29
C GLY A 12 -38.05 -3.57 -10.10
N PRO A 13 -38.68 -2.37 -10.13
CA PRO A 13 -38.32 -1.28 -11.04
C PRO A 13 -37.21 -0.43 -10.43
N ASN A 14 -35.95 -0.77 -10.69
CA ASN A 14 -34.81 0.15 -10.83
C ASN A 14 -33.52 -0.66 -11.04
N ALA A 15 -32.91 -0.48 -12.22
CA ALA A 15 -31.59 -0.94 -12.63
C ALA A 15 -31.28 -2.44 -12.45
N THR A 16 -31.66 -3.24 -13.43
CA THR A 16 -31.06 -4.56 -13.69
C THR A 16 -29.60 -4.38 -14.09
N ILE A 17 -28.68 -4.62 -13.16
CA ILE A 17 -27.23 -4.59 -13.41
C ILE A 17 -26.78 -6.01 -13.75
N ASP A 18 -26.25 -6.21 -14.95
CA ASP A 18 -25.75 -7.50 -15.40
C ASP A 18 -24.44 -7.85 -14.65
N PRO A 19 -24.36 -9.00 -13.95
CA PRO A 19 -23.16 -9.43 -13.21
C PRO A 19 -21.91 -9.59 -14.10
N PHE A 20 -22.06 -9.79 -15.42
CA PHE A 20 -20.94 -9.79 -16.38
C PHE A 20 -20.26 -8.43 -16.54
N ILE A 21 -20.89 -7.34 -16.07
CA ILE A 21 -20.33 -5.99 -16.16
C ILE A 21 -19.22 -5.78 -15.13
N TYR A 22 -19.15 -6.57 -14.05
CA TYR A 22 -18.26 -6.29 -12.92
C TYR A 22 -17.31 -7.41 -12.48
N LEU A 23 -17.54 -8.65 -12.89
CA LEU A 23 -16.61 -9.77 -12.69
C LEU A 23 -15.91 -10.09 -14.00
N LYS A 24 -14.58 -10.04 -14.00
CA LYS A 24 -13.76 -10.33 -15.19
C LYS A 24 -12.93 -11.58 -15.03
N GLU A 25 -12.81 -12.31 -16.13
CA GLU A 25 -11.95 -13.48 -16.17
C GLU A 25 -10.49 -13.09 -15.91
N THR A 26 -9.85 -13.82 -15.00
CA THR A 26 -8.44 -13.67 -14.63
C THR A 26 -7.81 -15.05 -14.57
N ILE A 27 -6.74 -15.25 -15.32
CA ILE A 27 -6.01 -16.51 -15.32
C ILE A 27 -5.09 -16.55 -14.11
N THR A 28 -5.17 -17.58 -13.28
CA THR A 28 -4.29 -17.75 -12.11
C THR A 28 -3.63 -19.13 -12.15
N GLU A 29 -2.79 -19.43 -11.17
CA GLU A 29 -2.19 -20.74 -10.98
C GLU A 29 -3.21 -21.84 -10.64
N GLU A 30 -4.41 -21.45 -10.21
CA GLU A 30 -5.55 -22.35 -9.95
C GLU A 30 -6.47 -22.49 -11.18
N GLY A 31 -6.11 -21.86 -12.31
CA GLY A 31 -6.89 -21.87 -13.55
C GLY A 31 -7.70 -20.59 -13.74
N ILE A 32 -8.90 -20.73 -14.30
CA ILE A 32 -9.78 -19.59 -14.63
C ILE A 32 -10.47 -19.11 -13.35
N CYS A 33 -10.26 -17.84 -12.99
CA CYS A 33 -10.89 -17.18 -11.85
C CYS A 33 -11.67 -15.95 -12.31
N TYR A 34 -12.56 -15.44 -11.46
CA TYR A 34 -13.31 -14.21 -11.71
C TYR A 34 -12.95 -13.17 -10.66
N THR A 35 -12.53 -12.00 -11.11
CA THR A 35 -12.08 -10.92 -10.22
C THR A 35 -12.98 -9.71 -10.36
N PHE A 36 -13.43 -9.18 -9.21
CA PHE A 36 -14.21 -7.95 -9.13
C PHE A 36 -13.28 -6.76 -8.91
N ASN A 37 -13.55 -5.63 -9.55
CA ASN A 37 -12.91 -4.34 -9.29
C ASN A 37 -11.38 -4.31 -9.49
N MET A 38 -10.84 -5.21 -10.32
CA MET A 38 -9.43 -5.24 -10.70
C MET A 38 -9.19 -4.39 -11.97
N PRO A 39 -8.14 -3.57 -12.06
CA PRO A 39 -7.86 -2.78 -13.25
C PRO A 39 -7.40 -3.64 -14.44
N SER A 40 -7.41 -3.04 -15.63
CA SER A 40 -7.08 -3.73 -16.89
C SER A 40 -5.65 -4.29 -16.94
N GLN A 41 -5.43 -5.23 -17.85
CA GLN A 41 -4.11 -5.80 -18.12
C GLN A 41 -3.06 -4.72 -18.41
N GLU A 42 -3.44 -3.68 -19.15
CA GLU A 42 -2.55 -2.55 -19.50
C GLU A 42 -2.17 -1.65 -18.31
N THR A 43 -2.89 -1.73 -17.20
CA THR A 43 -2.58 -0.96 -15.98
C THR A 43 -1.69 -1.78 -15.03
N ILE A 44 -1.86 -3.10 -15.03
CA ILE A 44 -1.14 -4.00 -14.11
C ILE A 44 0.20 -4.40 -14.71
N PHE A 45 0.22 -4.74 -15.99
CA PHE A 45 1.39 -5.28 -16.66
C PHE A 45 2.06 -4.26 -17.57
N ARG A 46 3.39 -4.35 -17.68
CA ARG A 46 4.19 -3.56 -18.61
C ARG A 46 3.99 -4.08 -20.03
N LYS A 47 4.05 -3.15 -21.00
CA LYS A 47 3.95 -3.48 -22.42
C LYS A 47 5.03 -4.50 -22.81
N GLY A 48 4.61 -5.60 -23.42
CA GLY A 48 5.51 -6.69 -23.85
C GLY A 48 5.93 -7.66 -22.74
N ALA A 49 5.42 -7.51 -21.52
CA ALA A 49 5.66 -8.47 -20.44
C ALA A 49 4.93 -9.80 -20.64
N LEU A 50 3.75 -9.76 -21.26
CA LEU A 50 2.84 -10.89 -21.38
C LEU A 50 2.94 -11.59 -22.74
N HIS A 51 2.65 -12.89 -22.73
CA HIS A 51 2.55 -13.67 -23.96
C HIS A 51 1.27 -13.30 -24.71
N LYS A 52 1.36 -13.06 -26.03
CA LYS A 52 0.21 -12.67 -26.87
C LYS A 52 -0.81 -13.79 -27.16
N LYS A 53 -0.69 -14.96 -26.53
CA LYS A 53 -1.55 -16.13 -26.85
C LYS A 53 -2.82 -16.15 -26.02
N PHE A 54 -2.78 -15.50 -24.87
CA PHE A 54 -3.86 -15.51 -23.89
C PHE A 54 -4.06 -14.09 -23.40
N ASN A 55 -5.31 -13.74 -23.12
CA ASN A 55 -5.61 -12.55 -22.36
C ASN A 55 -5.61 -12.96 -20.88
N TYR A 56 -4.69 -12.40 -20.09
CA TYR A 56 -4.54 -12.79 -18.68
C TYR A 56 -5.57 -12.10 -17.79
N ILE A 57 -6.02 -10.91 -18.22
CA ILE A 57 -7.05 -10.11 -17.57
C ILE A 57 -7.91 -9.51 -18.66
N GLU A 58 -9.20 -9.84 -18.66
CA GLU A 58 -10.14 -9.21 -19.58
C GLU A 58 -10.29 -7.71 -19.33
N ASP A 59 -10.34 -6.93 -20.41
CA ASP A 59 -10.63 -5.51 -20.32
C ASP A 59 -12.10 -5.28 -19.95
N TRP A 60 -12.35 -4.16 -19.28
CA TRP A 60 -13.70 -3.78 -18.85
C TRP A 60 -14.62 -3.35 -20.00
N PHE A 61 -14.11 -3.28 -21.24
CA PHE A 61 -14.79 -2.64 -22.37
C PHE A 61 -15.01 -3.59 -23.57
N GLU A 62 -16.22 -4.12 -23.70
CA GLU A 62 -16.78 -4.52 -25.00
C GLU A 62 -18.15 -3.90 -25.30
N PHE A 63 -18.82 -3.29 -24.32
CA PHE A 63 -20.09 -2.59 -24.55
C PHE A 63 -19.89 -1.07 -24.67
N ASN A 64 -19.90 -0.59 -25.91
CA ASN A 64 -20.14 0.83 -26.22
C ASN A 64 -21.56 1.20 -25.79
N TRP A 65 -21.75 1.49 -24.50
CA TRP A 65 -22.96 2.15 -24.08
C TRP A 65 -22.92 3.57 -24.63
N SER A 66 -23.89 3.88 -25.47
CA SER A 66 -24.05 5.17 -26.11
C SER A 66 -24.13 6.27 -25.05
N GLY A 67 -23.04 7.02 -24.88
CA GLY A 67 -23.03 8.31 -24.19
C GLY A 67 -22.95 8.23 -22.66
N ASN A 68 -21.78 8.60 -22.16
CA ASN A 68 -21.50 9.15 -20.84
C ASN A 68 -21.64 8.20 -19.65
N HIS A 69 -20.57 7.44 -19.41
CA HIS A 69 -19.81 7.36 -18.15
C HIS A 69 -19.14 5.99 -18.08
N THR A 70 -17.84 5.95 -18.36
CA THR A 70 -17.01 4.77 -18.04
C THR A 70 -16.85 4.73 -16.52
N PRO A 71 -17.25 3.65 -15.82
CA PRO A 71 -17.02 3.55 -14.38
C PRO A 71 -15.51 3.61 -14.13
N THR A 72 -15.08 4.57 -13.31
CA THR A 72 -13.67 4.69 -12.89
C THR A 72 -13.34 3.56 -11.95
N ILE A 73 -12.43 2.69 -12.36
CA ILE A 73 -11.90 1.60 -11.55
C ILE A 73 -10.64 2.12 -10.84
N PRO A 74 -10.44 1.81 -9.55
CA PRO A 74 -11.32 1.01 -8.70
C PRO A 74 -12.57 1.76 -8.23
N ILE A 75 -13.68 1.03 -8.15
CA ILE A 75 -14.94 1.45 -7.53
C ILE A 75 -14.73 1.50 -6.01
N HIS A 76 -15.21 2.57 -5.40
CA HIS A 76 -15.17 2.77 -3.95
C HIS A 76 -16.57 2.60 -3.36
N SER A 77 -16.66 1.94 -2.20
CA SER A 77 -17.93 1.85 -1.48
C SER A 77 -18.33 3.23 -0.93
N SER A 78 -19.63 3.51 -0.93
CA SER A 78 -20.22 4.75 -0.40
C SER A 78 -20.27 4.79 1.12
N GLY A 79 -20.07 3.66 1.80
CA GLY A 79 -20.19 3.57 3.25
C GLY A 79 -19.74 2.23 3.80
N ALA A 80 -20.27 1.89 4.97
CA ALA A 80 -20.03 0.63 5.65
C ALA A 80 -21.35 -0.09 5.94
N GLY A 81 -21.26 -1.40 6.10
CA GLY A 81 -22.40 -2.28 6.30
C GLY A 81 -22.82 -3.02 5.04
N ILE A 82 -23.58 -4.10 5.27
CA ILE A 82 -23.96 -5.11 4.27
C ILE A 82 -24.62 -4.49 3.04
N SER A 83 -25.53 -3.54 3.21
CA SER A 83 -26.28 -2.92 2.10
C SER A 83 -25.44 -2.09 1.13
N THR A 84 -24.21 -1.75 1.51
CA THR A 84 -23.24 -1.00 0.68
C THR A 84 -22.08 -1.86 0.17
N GLY A 85 -22.16 -3.17 0.46
CA GLY A 85 -21.17 -4.17 0.07
C GLY A 85 -21.45 -4.80 -1.30
N LEU A 86 -20.63 -5.80 -1.62
CA LEU A 86 -20.79 -6.67 -2.77
C LEU A 86 -21.58 -7.91 -2.33
N MET A 87 -22.67 -8.20 -3.03
CA MET A 87 -23.48 -9.40 -2.83
C MET A 87 -23.38 -10.28 -4.08
N LEU A 88 -22.99 -11.54 -3.90
CA LEU A 88 -22.84 -12.53 -4.97
C LEU A 88 -23.71 -13.75 -4.66
N TYR A 89 -24.42 -14.23 -5.69
CA TYR A 89 -25.15 -15.48 -5.67
C TYR A 89 -24.42 -16.50 -6.54
N LEU A 90 -23.80 -17.48 -5.90
CA LEU A 90 -23.01 -18.50 -6.57
C LEU A 90 -23.85 -19.77 -6.70
N ARG A 91 -23.93 -20.31 -7.92
CA ARG A 91 -24.63 -21.57 -8.24
C ARG A 91 -23.60 -22.60 -8.67
N GLN A 92 -23.57 -23.74 -7.99
CA GLN A 92 -22.72 -24.89 -8.34
C GLN A 92 -23.60 -26.08 -8.71
N SER A 93 -23.35 -26.70 -9.86
CA SER A 93 -23.90 -28.03 -10.13
C SER A 93 -23.18 -29.05 -9.26
N LEU A 94 -23.94 -29.88 -8.52
CA LEU A 94 -23.37 -30.94 -7.70
C LEU A 94 -22.82 -32.09 -8.57
N SER A 95 -23.30 -32.27 -9.79
CA SER A 95 -22.74 -33.25 -10.74
C SER A 95 -21.29 -32.95 -11.14
N ASP A 96 -20.92 -31.66 -11.13
CA ASP A 96 -19.63 -31.17 -11.62
C ASP A 96 -18.58 -31.08 -10.50
N THR A 97 -18.91 -31.60 -9.31
CA THR A 97 -17.99 -31.59 -8.16
C THR A 97 -17.00 -32.74 -8.25
N ASP A 98 -15.75 -32.43 -8.59
CA ASP A 98 -14.68 -33.41 -8.65
C ASP A 98 -13.92 -33.50 -7.31
N TYR A 99 -14.22 -34.55 -6.55
CA TYR A 99 -13.59 -34.87 -5.28
C TYR A 99 -12.12 -35.32 -5.40
N MET A 100 -11.69 -35.75 -6.59
CA MET A 100 -10.31 -36.15 -6.83
C MET A 100 -9.40 -34.94 -7.04
N CYS A 101 -9.90 -33.87 -7.67
CA CYS A 101 -9.12 -32.67 -7.97
C CYS A 101 -8.94 -31.74 -6.76
N THR A 102 -9.98 -31.55 -5.95
CA THR A 102 -9.99 -30.54 -4.87
C THR A 102 -9.89 -31.14 -3.46
N GLY A 103 -9.97 -32.47 -3.36
CA GLY A 103 -9.91 -33.23 -2.11
C GLY A 103 -11.21 -33.21 -1.31
N PHE A 104 -11.12 -33.40 0.01
CA PHE A 104 -12.28 -33.53 0.90
C PHE A 104 -13.12 -32.26 1.08
N SER A 105 -12.55 -31.07 0.82
CA SER A 105 -13.23 -29.79 1.03
C SER A 105 -13.69 -29.20 -0.31
N GLN A 106 -14.99 -29.37 -0.59
CA GLN A 106 -15.66 -28.77 -1.75
C GLN A 106 -16.10 -27.33 -1.45
N GLY A 107 -16.02 -26.47 -2.46
CA GLY A 107 -16.40 -25.07 -2.33
C GLY A 107 -15.61 -24.14 -3.22
N TYR A 108 -15.86 -22.84 -3.08
CA TYR A 108 -15.16 -21.80 -3.81
C TYR A 108 -13.91 -21.36 -3.04
N LYS A 109 -12.86 -20.94 -3.76
CA LYS A 109 -11.70 -20.25 -3.17
C LYS A 109 -11.88 -18.75 -3.39
N LEU A 110 -11.92 -17.98 -2.31
CA LEU A 110 -11.99 -16.53 -2.32
C LEU A 110 -10.65 -15.95 -1.88
N MET A 111 -10.13 -14.99 -2.64
CA MET A 111 -8.94 -14.22 -2.30
C MET A 111 -9.27 -12.73 -2.36
N LEU A 112 -8.88 -11.98 -1.33
CA LEU A 112 -8.97 -10.53 -1.29
C LEU A 112 -7.56 -9.95 -1.42
N HIS A 113 -7.39 -8.97 -2.29
CA HIS A 113 -6.09 -8.36 -2.57
C HIS A 113 -6.24 -6.88 -2.95
N ASP A 114 -5.13 -6.13 -2.95
CA ASP A 114 -5.13 -4.75 -3.45
C ASP A 114 -5.32 -4.75 -4.97
N SER A 115 -5.99 -3.73 -5.49
CA SER A 115 -6.22 -3.51 -6.94
C SER A 115 -4.95 -3.57 -7.81
N LYS A 116 -3.77 -3.31 -7.25
CA LYS A 116 -2.49 -3.33 -8.00
C LYS A 116 -1.75 -4.66 -7.93
N GLU A 117 -2.23 -5.58 -7.10
CA GLU A 117 -1.65 -6.92 -6.91
C GLU A 117 -2.27 -7.90 -7.90
N TYR A 118 -1.44 -8.76 -8.47
CA TYR A 118 -1.94 -9.90 -9.22
C TYR A 118 -2.36 -11.03 -8.27
N PRO A 119 -3.54 -11.65 -8.46
CA PRO A 119 -4.04 -12.67 -7.55
C PRO A 119 -3.19 -13.94 -7.62
N GLN A 120 -2.74 -14.40 -6.46
CA GLN A 120 -2.07 -15.70 -6.24
C GLN A 120 -2.94 -16.54 -5.29
N VAL A 121 -3.99 -17.16 -5.84
CA VAL A 121 -5.05 -17.84 -5.08
C VAL A 121 -4.53 -19.02 -4.27
N SER A 122 -3.51 -19.74 -4.77
CA SER A 122 -2.86 -20.86 -4.08
C SER A 122 -2.11 -20.44 -2.82
N LYS A 123 -1.63 -19.19 -2.76
CA LYS A 123 -0.82 -18.67 -1.65
C LYS A 123 -1.67 -18.25 -0.47
N ARG A 124 -2.75 -17.50 -0.73
CA ARG A 124 -3.71 -17.02 0.29
C ARG A 124 -5.13 -17.14 -0.24
N ASN A 125 -5.96 -17.97 0.40
CA ASN A 125 -7.37 -18.10 0.08
C ASN A 125 -8.19 -18.45 1.32
N ILE A 126 -9.48 -18.14 1.22
CA ILE A 126 -10.53 -18.61 2.11
C ILE A 126 -11.40 -19.59 1.33
N ARG A 127 -11.75 -20.70 1.95
CA ARG A 127 -12.69 -21.67 1.37
C ARG A 127 -14.12 -21.32 1.77
N ILE A 128 -14.97 -21.19 0.76
CA ILE A 128 -16.39 -20.90 0.89
C ILE A 128 -17.17 -22.20 0.62
N PRO A 129 -17.79 -22.81 1.65
CA PRO A 129 -18.52 -24.05 1.47
C PRO A 129 -19.78 -23.85 0.62
N LEU A 130 -20.17 -24.90 -0.11
CA LEU A 130 -21.41 -24.90 -0.88
C LEU A 130 -22.63 -24.90 0.06
N GLY A 131 -23.74 -24.28 -0.35
CA GLY A 131 -25.01 -24.36 0.40
C GLY A 131 -25.06 -23.47 1.65
N HIS A 132 -24.20 -22.46 1.73
CA HIS A 132 -24.11 -21.57 2.87
C HIS A 132 -24.33 -20.12 2.45
N GLU A 133 -24.79 -19.33 3.40
CA GLU A 133 -24.79 -17.88 3.34
C GLU A 133 -23.59 -17.40 4.17
N ILE A 134 -22.68 -16.67 3.52
CA ILE A 134 -21.42 -16.22 4.10
C ILE A 134 -21.37 -14.71 4.07
N ASN A 135 -21.19 -14.12 5.25
CA ASN A 135 -21.03 -12.68 5.41
C ASN A 135 -19.60 -12.39 5.86
N ILE A 136 -18.89 -11.58 5.07
CA ILE A 136 -17.49 -11.23 5.29
C ILE A 136 -17.41 -9.73 5.55
N ALA A 137 -17.16 -9.39 6.81
CA ALA A 137 -16.89 -8.02 7.22
C ALA A 137 -15.39 -7.71 7.06
N LEU A 138 -15.08 -6.74 6.21
CA LEU A 138 -13.73 -6.28 5.93
C LEU A 138 -13.29 -5.20 6.92
N LYS A 139 -12.06 -5.36 7.42
CA LYS A 139 -11.32 -4.36 8.19
C LYS A 139 -9.98 -4.06 7.49
N PRO A 140 -9.90 -2.97 6.72
CA PRO A 140 -8.65 -2.60 6.04
C PRO A 140 -7.57 -2.18 7.04
N GLN A 141 -6.43 -2.84 6.96
CA GLN A 141 -5.18 -2.49 7.62
C GLN A 141 -4.28 -1.77 6.60
N MET A 142 -4.19 -0.45 6.73
CA MET A 142 -3.30 0.34 5.88
C MET A 142 -1.98 0.62 6.59
N ILE A 143 -0.88 0.39 5.90
CA ILE A 143 0.46 0.74 6.38
C ILE A 143 1.04 1.79 5.44
N GLU A 144 1.52 2.89 6.00
CA GLU A 144 2.18 3.96 5.24
C GLU A 144 3.47 4.42 5.94
N THR A 145 4.47 4.80 5.16
CA THR A 145 5.72 5.39 5.67
C THR A 145 5.62 6.90 5.76
N SER A 146 6.06 7.49 6.87
CA SER A 146 6.05 8.94 7.08
C SER A 146 6.97 9.67 6.09
N LYS A 147 6.69 10.96 5.87
CA LYS A 147 7.54 11.82 5.01
C LYS A 147 8.96 11.95 5.54
N SER A 148 9.14 11.94 6.86
CA SER A 148 10.46 12.02 7.49
C SER A 148 11.23 10.70 7.36
N ALA A 149 10.55 9.55 7.47
CA ALA A 149 11.13 8.23 7.23
C ALA A 149 11.40 7.95 5.75
N ALA A 150 10.70 8.63 4.82
CA ALA A 150 10.90 8.52 3.38
C ALA A 150 12.27 9.03 2.91
N ALA A 151 12.94 9.89 3.67
CA ALA A 151 14.26 10.42 3.34
C ALA A 151 15.42 9.44 3.58
N TYR A 152 15.18 8.35 4.32
CA TYR A 152 16.18 7.33 4.55
C TYR A 152 16.34 6.45 3.32
N ASP A 153 17.42 5.66 3.24
CA ASP A 153 17.61 4.64 2.20
C ASP A 153 16.79 3.38 2.52
N TRP A 154 16.24 2.71 1.49
CA TRP A 154 15.45 1.48 1.59
C TRP A 154 16.05 0.42 2.52
N LYS A 155 17.39 0.30 2.63
CA LYS A 155 18.07 -0.63 3.54
C LYS A 155 17.78 -0.36 5.02
N LYS A 156 17.49 0.88 5.42
CA LYS A 156 17.15 1.21 6.81
C LYS A 156 15.65 1.11 7.07
N ARG A 157 14.84 1.52 6.09
CA ARG A 157 13.36 1.56 6.15
C ARG A 157 12.71 0.19 5.92
N GLN A 158 13.46 -0.75 5.33
CA GLN A 158 13.02 -2.12 5.08
C GLN A 158 11.72 -2.19 4.23
N CYS A 159 11.56 -1.25 3.32
CA CYS A 159 10.47 -1.23 2.35
C CYS A 159 10.91 -0.47 1.09
N PHE A 160 10.23 -0.73 -0.04
CA PHE A 160 10.45 -0.01 -1.29
C PHE A 160 9.27 0.91 -1.62
N PHE A 161 9.56 2.07 -2.19
CA PHE A 161 8.59 2.86 -2.94
C PHE A 161 8.54 2.40 -4.40
N ASP A 162 7.41 2.61 -5.07
CA ASP A 162 7.19 2.26 -6.49
C ASP A 162 8.31 2.74 -7.42
N TYR A 163 8.92 3.90 -7.15
CA TYR A 163 9.99 4.48 -7.97
C TYR A 163 11.41 3.98 -7.63
N GLU A 164 11.61 3.31 -6.50
CA GLU A 164 12.93 2.80 -6.10
C GLU A 164 13.22 1.44 -6.75
N ARG A 165 12.19 0.61 -6.89
CA ARG A 165 12.32 -0.74 -7.43
C ARG A 165 11.28 -1.02 -8.50
N HIS A 166 11.78 -1.09 -9.73
CA HIS A 166 10.95 -1.38 -10.89
C HIS A 166 10.91 -2.89 -11.15
N LEU A 167 9.70 -3.42 -11.24
CA LEU A 167 9.43 -4.80 -11.64
C LEU A 167 9.46 -4.92 -13.17
N ARG A 168 9.82 -6.09 -13.70
CA ARG A 168 10.00 -6.32 -15.15
C ARG A 168 8.67 -6.47 -15.87
N PHE A 169 7.74 -7.18 -15.25
CA PHE A 169 6.43 -7.53 -15.77
C PHE A 169 5.34 -6.63 -15.21
N PHE A 170 5.44 -6.20 -13.95
CA PHE A 170 4.42 -5.37 -13.30
C PHE A 170 4.74 -3.87 -13.34
N GLN A 171 3.70 -3.03 -13.45
CA GLN A 171 3.86 -1.58 -13.44
C GLN A 171 4.14 -1.04 -12.03
N HIS A 172 3.41 -1.56 -11.04
CA HIS A 172 3.51 -1.16 -9.64
C HIS A 172 4.23 -2.19 -8.80
N TYR A 173 5.05 -1.71 -7.85
CA TYR A 173 5.74 -2.56 -6.91
C TYR A 173 4.80 -2.98 -5.77
N THR A 174 4.59 -4.28 -5.64
CA THR A 174 4.01 -4.88 -4.44
C THR A 174 4.89 -6.06 -4.04
N GLN A 175 4.79 -6.50 -2.80
CA GLN A 175 5.57 -7.64 -2.34
C GLN A 175 5.20 -8.91 -3.14
N ASP A 176 3.91 -9.14 -3.31
CA ASP A 176 3.40 -10.31 -4.05
C ASP A 176 3.82 -10.29 -5.52
N ASN A 177 3.75 -9.13 -6.20
CA ASN A 177 4.22 -9.02 -7.57
C ASN A 177 5.74 -9.28 -7.67
N CYS A 178 6.54 -8.77 -6.72
CA CYS A 178 7.99 -9.03 -6.67
C CYS A 178 8.30 -10.51 -6.47
N GLU A 179 7.59 -11.16 -5.55
CA GLU A 179 7.74 -12.59 -5.27
C GLU A 179 7.29 -13.44 -6.47
N LEU A 180 6.24 -13.03 -7.18
CA LEU A 180 5.81 -13.71 -8.40
C LEU A 180 6.87 -13.62 -9.51
N GLU A 181 7.48 -12.45 -9.73
CA GLU A 181 8.63 -12.36 -10.65
C GLU A 181 9.82 -13.19 -10.15
N CYS A 182 9.99 -13.26 -8.84
CA CYS A 182 11.06 -14.02 -8.20
C CYS A 182 11.04 -15.51 -8.56
N LEU A 183 9.85 -16.09 -8.74
CA LEU A 183 9.70 -17.50 -9.11
C LEU A 183 10.22 -17.83 -10.53
N THR A 184 10.65 -16.83 -11.31
CA THR A 184 11.27 -17.05 -12.63
C THR A 184 12.78 -17.34 -12.53
N ASN A 185 13.31 -18.24 -13.37
CA ASN A 185 14.70 -18.78 -13.28
C ASN A 185 15.82 -17.75 -13.07
N MET A 186 15.74 -16.57 -13.69
CA MET A 186 16.77 -15.54 -13.57
C MET A 186 16.64 -14.76 -12.24
N THR A 187 15.41 -14.47 -11.85
CA THR A 187 15.09 -13.64 -10.69
C THR A 187 15.26 -14.44 -9.40
N LEU A 188 14.99 -15.75 -9.43
CA LEU A 188 15.15 -16.69 -8.32
C LEU A 188 16.55 -16.66 -7.68
N ALA A 189 17.59 -16.43 -8.48
CA ALA A 189 18.97 -16.42 -8.00
C ALA A 189 19.35 -15.14 -7.21
N ILE A 190 18.54 -14.07 -7.24
CA ILE A 190 18.94 -12.71 -6.79
C ILE A 190 17.85 -12.01 -5.94
N CYS A 191 16.82 -12.71 -5.47
CA CYS A 191 15.71 -12.02 -4.81
C CYS A 191 15.98 -11.55 -3.38
N ASN A 192 15.79 -10.24 -3.18
CA ASN A 192 15.61 -9.59 -1.88
C ASN A 192 14.31 -8.75 -1.92
N CYS A 193 13.15 -9.38 -2.03
CA CYS A 193 11.86 -8.66 -2.01
C CYS A 193 11.57 -8.14 -0.61
N LEU A 194 11.18 -6.86 -0.51
CA LEU A 194 10.72 -6.21 0.72
C LEU A 194 9.27 -5.73 0.53
N PRO A 195 8.49 -5.50 1.59
CA PRO A 195 7.16 -4.93 1.44
C PRO A 195 7.20 -3.54 0.78
N ALA A 196 6.09 -3.18 0.13
CA ALA A 196 5.90 -1.80 -0.31
C ALA A 196 5.78 -0.87 0.91
N CYS A 197 6.26 0.37 0.80
CA CYS A 197 6.16 1.35 1.88
C CYS A 197 4.74 1.88 2.11
N LYS A 198 3.86 1.63 1.15
CA LYS A 198 2.42 1.77 1.25
C LYS A 198 1.80 0.43 0.87
N SER A 199 1.07 -0.18 1.78
CA SER A 199 0.35 -1.42 1.51
C SER A 199 -0.99 -1.46 2.24
N THR A 200 -1.91 -2.23 1.67
CA THR A 200 -3.25 -2.45 2.22
C THR A 200 -3.44 -3.94 2.39
N HIS A 201 -3.81 -4.39 3.58
CA HIS A 201 -4.25 -5.76 3.84
C HIS A 201 -5.64 -5.73 4.46
N TYR A 202 -6.41 -6.81 4.32
CA TYR A 202 -7.77 -6.89 4.84
C TYR A 202 -7.85 -7.95 5.93
N ASP A 203 -8.16 -7.52 7.14
CA ASP A 203 -8.57 -8.43 8.21
C ASP A 203 -10.05 -8.76 8.04
N LEU A 204 -10.41 -10.02 8.30
CA LEU A 204 -11.70 -10.57 7.92
C LEU A 204 -12.41 -11.11 9.15
N GLU A 205 -13.67 -10.71 9.32
CA GLU A 205 -14.60 -11.35 10.25
C GLU A 205 -15.66 -12.07 9.43
N ILE A 206 -15.68 -13.40 9.52
CA ILE A 206 -16.55 -14.25 8.71
C ILE A 206 -17.66 -14.80 9.61
N THR A 207 -18.90 -14.64 9.17
CA THR A 207 -20.05 -15.34 9.74
C THR A 207 -20.70 -16.20 8.67
N GLN A 208 -21.17 -17.39 9.08
CA GLN A 208 -21.75 -18.37 8.18
C GLN A 208 -23.06 -18.92 8.73
N SER A 209 -24.04 -19.05 7.85
CA SER A 209 -25.34 -19.69 8.10
C SER A 209 -25.59 -20.77 7.04
N SER A 210 -26.28 -21.85 7.43
CA SER A 210 -26.74 -22.86 6.47
C SER A 210 -27.88 -22.29 5.63
N LEU A 211 -27.82 -22.47 4.31
CA LEU A 211 -28.88 -22.05 3.40
C LEU A 211 -29.76 -23.24 3.02
N ASP A 212 -31.02 -23.21 3.46
CA ASP A 212 -32.02 -24.23 3.10
C ASP A 212 -32.84 -23.77 1.88
N ILE A 213 -32.29 -24.05 0.70
CA ILE A 213 -32.85 -23.62 -0.59
C ILE A 213 -34.24 -24.23 -0.81
N GLU A 214 -34.45 -25.48 -0.40
CA GLU A 214 -35.73 -26.16 -0.60
C GLU A 214 -36.86 -25.44 0.17
N LYS A 215 -36.59 -25.07 1.43
CA LYS A 215 -37.54 -24.27 2.23
C LYS A 215 -37.77 -22.88 1.63
N PHE A 216 -36.72 -22.22 1.15
CA PHE A 216 -36.83 -20.89 0.54
C PHE A 216 -37.67 -20.92 -0.75
N MET A 217 -37.41 -21.88 -1.64
CA MET A 217 -38.14 -22.04 -2.91
C MET A 217 -39.60 -22.40 -2.66
N LYS A 218 -39.86 -23.29 -1.70
CA LYS A 218 -41.22 -23.66 -1.27
C LYS A 218 -42.00 -22.48 -0.69
N ALA A 219 -41.34 -21.64 0.11
CA ALA A 219 -41.97 -20.43 0.67
C ALA A 219 -42.31 -19.39 -0.42
N ASN A 220 -41.46 -19.26 -1.44
CA ASN A 220 -41.63 -18.28 -2.52
C ASN A 220 -42.41 -18.81 -3.74
N SER A 221 -42.99 -20.01 -3.65
CA SER A 221 -43.74 -20.65 -4.75
C SER A 221 -42.96 -20.75 -6.07
N VAL A 222 -41.63 -20.94 -5.98
CA VAL A 222 -40.79 -21.14 -7.17
C VAL A 222 -40.87 -22.61 -7.57
N PRO A 223 -41.23 -22.94 -8.83
CA PRO A 223 -41.27 -24.33 -9.27
C PRO A 223 -39.87 -24.93 -9.21
N VAL A 224 -39.70 -25.95 -8.38
CA VAL A 224 -38.48 -26.77 -8.35
C VAL A 224 -38.55 -27.68 -9.57
N ASP A 225 -37.63 -27.48 -10.50
CA ASP A 225 -37.49 -28.37 -11.65
C ASP A 225 -37.09 -29.77 -11.13
N ASN A 226 -37.80 -30.81 -11.57
CA ASN A 226 -37.56 -32.19 -11.16
C ASN A 226 -36.39 -32.84 -11.91
N ASN A 227 -35.66 -32.07 -12.71
CA ASN A 227 -34.42 -32.54 -13.32
C ASN A 227 -33.46 -33.04 -12.23
N ASP A 228 -32.83 -34.19 -12.47
CA ASP A 228 -31.89 -34.86 -11.55
C ASP A 228 -30.65 -34.01 -11.19
N GLU A 229 -30.43 -32.90 -11.91
CA GLU A 229 -29.35 -31.96 -11.64
C GLU A 229 -29.62 -31.16 -10.36
N LYS A 230 -29.00 -31.63 -9.27
CA LYS A 230 -29.01 -30.92 -8.00
C LYS A 230 -28.03 -29.77 -8.03
N TYR A 231 -28.49 -28.60 -7.65
CA TYR A 231 -27.68 -27.39 -7.53
C TYR A 231 -27.51 -27.01 -6.06
N ALA A 232 -26.30 -26.56 -5.71
CA ALA A 232 -26.05 -25.86 -4.46
C ALA A 232 -25.95 -24.36 -4.74
N PHE A 233 -26.71 -23.57 -3.99
CA PHE A 233 -26.62 -22.11 -4.00
C PHE A 233 -25.83 -21.65 -2.77
N THR A 234 -24.97 -20.67 -2.98
CA THR A 234 -24.17 -20.05 -1.92
C THR A 234 -24.29 -18.55 -2.06
N THR A 235 -24.66 -17.87 -0.99
CA THR A 235 -24.72 -16.41 -0.95
C THR A 235 -23.45 -15.89 -0.29
N LEU A 236 -22.81 -14.91 -0.91
CA LEU A 236 -21.60 -14.28 -0.39
C LEU A 236 -21.79 -12.77 -0.32
N GLU A 237 -21.74 -12.22 0.88
CA GLU A 237 -21.82 -10.79 1.13
C GLU A 237 -20.48 -10.28 1.66
N ILE A 238 -19.87 -9.33 0.97
CA ILE A 238 -18.57 -8.73 1.34
C ILE A 238 -18.78 -7.24 1.55
N TYR A 239 -18.50 -6.73 2.75
CA TYR A 239 -18.76 -5.33 3.08
C TYR A 239 -17.72 -4.77 4.04
N PHE A 240 -17.52 -3.45 4.04
CA PHE A 240 -16.69 -2.80 5.05
C PHE A 240 -17.41 -2.79 6.39
N LYS A 241 -16.74 -3.24 7.46
CA LYS A 241 -17.31 -3.23 8.81
C LYS A 241 -17.51 -1.81 9.32
N GLU A 242 -16.57 -0.93 9.04
CA GLU A 242 -16.51 0.45 9.53
C GLU A 242 -16.29 1.40 8.34
N SER A 243 -16.85 2.62 8.42
CA SER A 243 -16.76 3.62 7.35
C SER A 243 -15.45 4.41 7.36
N HIS A 244 -14.60 4.15 8.36
CA HIS A 244 -13.27 4.73 8.50
C HIS A 244 -12.24 3.62 8.61
N PHE A 245 -11.01 3.94 8.22
CA PHE A 245 -9.89 2.99 8.21
C PHE A 245 -8.77 3.50 9.11
N ILE A 246 -8.20 2.62 9.92
CA ILE A 246 -7.07 2.93 10.78
C ILE A 246 -5.79 2.70 9.97
N THR A 247 -4.94 3.72 9.89
CA THR A 247 -3.65 3.64 9.18
C THR A 247 -2.50 3.59 10.18
N SER A 248 -1.69 2.54 10.08
CA SER A 248 -0.43 2.41 10.81
C SER A 248 0.68 3.16 10.07
N LYS A 249 1.19 4.22 10.70
CA LYS A 249 2.24 5.05 10.11
C LYS A 249 3.61 4.66 10.67
N ARG A 250 4.53 4.27 9.80
CA ARG A 250 5.94 4.03 10.15
C ARG A 250 6.70 5.35 10.19
N THR A 251 7.20 5.73 11.36
CA THR A 251 8.06 6.89 11.57
C THR A 251 9.42 6.45 12.09
N GLU A 252 10.42 7.31 11.93
CA GLU A 252 11.68 7.16 12.63
C GLU A 252 11.47 7.13 14.15
N LEU A 253 12.12 6.20 14.84
CA LEU A 253 12.05 6.08 16.30
C LEU A 253 12.87 7.17 17.01
N TYR A 254 13.94 7.64 16.35
CA TYR A 254 14.84 8.65 16.89
C TYR A 254 15.31 9.59 15.79
N GLY A 255 14.89 10.85 15.87
CA GLY A 255 15.29 11.89 14.92
C GLY A 255 16.57 12.61 15.31
N PHE A 256 17.09 13.45 14.40
CA PHE A 256 18.21 14.34 14.71
C PHE A 256 17.86 15.36 15.81
N VAL A 257 16.61 15.81 15.86
CA VAL A 257 16.11 16.71 16.90
C VAL A 257 16.14 16.02 18.27
N ASP A 258 15.76 14.74 18.34
CA ASP A 258 15.80 13.97 19.59
C ASP A 258 17.24 13.69 20.05
N LEU A 259 18.16 13.48 19.10
CA LEU A 259 19.60 13.40 19.36
C LEU A 259 20.11 14.69 20.00
N LEU A 260 19.80 15.82 19.38
CA LEU A 260 20.24 17.12 19.86
C LEU A 260 19.61 17.45 21.23
N ALA A 261 18.33 17.11 21.42
CA ALA A 261 17.62 17.32 22.67
C ALA A 261 18.20 16.47 23.80
N ASN A 262 18.47 15.18 23.57
CA ASN A 262 19.04 14.31 24.60
C ASN A 262 20.48 14.68 24.94
N CYS A 263 21.33 14.93 23.93
CA CYS A 263 22.71 15.39 24.15
C CYS A 263 22.75 16.75 24.84
N GLY A 264 21.93 17.71 24.39
CA GLY A 264 21.84 19.05 24.96
C GLY A 264 21.30 19.02 26.40
N GLY A 265 20.31 18.18 26.69
CA GLY A 265 19.77 17.97 28.03
C GLY A 265 20.82 17.38 28.99
N LEU A 266 21.57 16.37 28.55
CA LEU A 266 22.67 15.78 29.33
C LEU A 266 23.79 16.79 29.60
N LEU A 267 24.25 17.52 28.58
CA LEU A 267 25.31 18.52 28.73
C LEU A 267 24.88 19.72 29.58
N GLY A 268 23.63 20.16 29.44
CA GLY A 268 23.05 21.22 30.25
C GLY A 268 22.90 20.82 31.73
N LEU A 269 22.49 19.58 32.00
CA LEU A 269 22.30 19.08 33.37
C LEU A 269 23.62 18.85 34.11
N PHE A 270 24.58 18.17 33.48
CA PHE A 270 25.82 17.76 34.17
C PHE A 270 26.95 18.79 34.09
N MET A 271 27.05 19.53 32.99
CA MET A 271 28.16 20.47 32.76
C MET A 271 27.72 21.93 32.80
N GLY A 272 26.41 22.23 32.85
CA GLY A 272 25.89 23.59 32.77
C GLY A 272 26.16 24.28 31.42
N VAL A 273 26.58 23.51 30.40
CA VAL A 273 26.95 24.04 29.09
C VAL A 273 25.70 24.22 28.26
N SER A 274 25.47 25.45 27.81
CA SER A 274 24.37 25.82 26.94
C SER A 274 24.87 26.28 25.56
N PHE A 275 23.95 26.47 24.61
CA PHE A 275 24.28 27.03 23.29
C PHE A 275 24.96 28.41 23.41
N LEU A 276 24.55 29.23 24.38
CA LEU A 276 25.18 30.52 24.65
C LEU A 276 26.62 30.36 25.17
N SER A 277 26.86 29.36 26.03
CA SER A 277 28.20 29.02 26.52
C SER A 277 29.13 28.61 25.37
N LEU A 278 28.61 27.88 24.37
CA LEU A 278 29.38 27.51 23.17
C LEU A 278 29.76 28.74 22.34
N ILE A 279 28.83 29.69 22.16
CA ILE A 279 29.10 30.96 21.47
C ILE A 279 30.16 31.77 22.21
N GLU A 280 30.10 31.85 23.55
CA GLU A 280 31.12 32.52 24.35
C GLU A 280 32.50 31.86 24.18
N ILE A 281 32.58 30.53 24.22
CA ILE A 281 33.84 29.81 23.98
C ILE A 281 34.39 30.14 22.58
N CYS A 282 33.54 30.10 21.55
CA CYS A 282 33.93 30.47 20.18
C CYS A 282 34.42 31.92 20.10
N TYR A 283 33.76 32.86 20.79
CA TYR A 283 34.16 34.26 20.87
C TYR A 283 35.54 34.42 21.52
N PHE A 284 35.78 33.77 22.66
CA PHE A 284 37.07 33.83 23.36
C PHE A 284 38.22 33.17 22.57
N LEU A 285 37.96 32.05 21.89
CA LEU A 285 38.97 31.30 21.13
C LEU A 285 39.29 31.92 19.76
N THR A 286 38.35 32.60 19.12
CA THR A 286 38.56 33.17 17.77
C THR A 286 38.86 34.66 17.80
N ILE A 287 38.00 35.46 18.43
CA ILE A 287 38.05 36.93 18.35
C ILE A 287 39.18 37.46 19.22
N ARG A 288 39.40 36.92 20.42
CA ARG A 288 40.46 37.40 21.32
C ARG A 288 41.88 37.27 20.72
N PRO A 289 42.32 36.11 20.20
CA PRO A 289 43.64 36.00 19.56
C PRO A 289 43.74 36.77 18.24
N PHE A 290 42.66 36.89 17.44
CA PHE A 290 42.69 37.72 16.22
C PHE A 290 42.77 39.22 16.52
N SER A 291 42.08 39.70 17.56
CA SER A 291 42.13 41.10 18.03
C SER A 291 43.51 41.46 18.55
N ILE A 292 44.12 40.55 19.31
CA ILE A 292 45.48 40.71 19.83
C ILE A 292 46.52 40.64 18.69
N ARG A 293 46.35 39.73 17.72
CA ARG A 293 47.20 39.66 16.52
C ARG A 293 47.08 40.93 15.65
N ARG A 294 45.88 41.51 15.50
CA ARG A 294 45.69 42.78 14.78
C ARG A 294 46.31 43.98 15.49
N LYS A 295 46.26 44.06 16.83
CA LYS A 295 46.96 45.11 17.60
C LYS A 295 48.49 44.98 17.59
N ARG A 296 49.04 43.82 17.19
CA ARG A 296 50.48 43.56 17.03
C ARG A 296 51.03 43.86 15.64
N GLN A 297 50.26 44.40 14.69
CA GLN A 297 50.88 45.01 13.51
C GLN A 297 51.60 46.29 13.95
N PRO A 298 52.94 46.37 13.86
CA PRO A 298 53.62 47.64 14.07
C PRO A 298 53.19 48.58 12.94
N ARG A 299 52.80 49.82 13.28
CA ARG A 299 52.82 50.91 12.31
C ARG A 299 54.22 50.90 11.68
N LYS A 300 54.33 50.65 10.37
CA LYS A 300 55.56 50.90 9.62
C LYS A 300 55.83 52.40 9.69
N LEU A 301 56.67 52.84 10.62
CA LEU A 301 57.32 54.14 10.56
C LEU A 301 58.39 54.03 9.46
N LEU A 302 58.09 54.60 8.29
CA LEU A 302 59.09 54.95 7.29
C LEU A 302 60.04 55.95 7.93
N SER A 303 61.24 55.49 8.30
CA SER A 303 62.37 56.35 8.59
C SER A 303 62.81 57.01 7.29
N ASN A 304 62.55 58.30 7.15
CA ASN A 304 63.22 59.16 6.19
C ASN A 304 64.37 59.86 6.92
N GLY A 305 65.55 59.88 6.29
CA GLY A 305 66.77 60.43 6.84
C GLY A 305 66.69 61.94 7.07
N ASN A 306 67.45 62.36 8.09
CA ASN A 306 68.07 63.65 8.34
C ASN A 306 67.26 64.92 7.97
N ASP A 307 66.82 65.65 9.00
CA ASP A 307 67.14 67.07 9.08
C ASP A 307 67.12 67.59 10.52
N VAL A 308 68.05 68.51 10.75
CA VAL A 308 68.39 69.18 12.00
C VAL A 308 67.33 70.23 12.34
N ASN A 309 66.77 70.23 13.56
CA ASN A 309 66.78 71.41 14.46
C ASN A 309 65.92 71.22 15.72
N SER A 310 66.59 71.48 16.84
CA SER A 310 66.18 72.22 18.03
C SER A 310 64.70 72.30 18.46
N SER A 311 64.57 72.08 19.78
CA SER A 311 63.71 72.77 20.75
C SER A 311 62.43 72.07 21.23
N LEU A 312 62.30 72.14 22.57
CA LEU A 312 61.11 72.03 23.43
C LEU A 312 60.64 70.61 23.86
N LEU A 313 60.98 70.30 25.13
CA LEU A 313 60.09 70.00 26.29
C LEU A 313 58.77 69.24 25.97
N ALA A 314 58.34 68.24 26.73
CA ALA A 314 58.24 68.20 28.19
C ALA A 314 58.05 66.73 28.68
N VAL A 315 58.79 66.31 29.71
CA VAL A 315 58.32 66.06 31.08
C VAL A 315 57.08 65.14 31.20
N VAL A 316 57.38 63.88 31.54
CA VAL A 316 56.84 63.07 32.65
C VAL A 316 55.38 63.31 33.09
N SER A 317 54.55 62.26 33.05
CA SER A 317 53.93 61.77 34.30
C SER A 317 53.37 60.35 34.17
N LYS A 318 53.65 59.58 35.22
CA LYS A 318 53.15 58.24 35.53
C LYS A 318 51.83 58.38 36.26
N LYS A 319 50.87 57.47 36.05
CA LYS A 319 49.80 57.24 37.02
C LYS A 319 49.37 55.77 36.98
N ASP A 320 49.64 55.13 38.12
CA ASP A 320 49.05 53.96 38.79
C ASP A 320 48.13 53.01 38.02
#